data_AF-A0A818NP07-F1
#
_entry.id   AF-A0A818NP07-F1
#
_cell.length_a   1.000
_cell.length_b   1.000
_cell.length_c   1.000
_cell.angle_alpha   90.00
_cell.angle_beta   90.00
_cell.angle_gamma   90.00
#
_symmetry.space_group_name_H-M   'P 1'
#
loop_
_entity.id
_entity.type
_entity.pdbx_description
1 polymer ?
#
loop_
_entity_poly.entity_id
_entity_poly.type
_entity_poly.pdbx_seq_one_letter_code
_entity_poly.pdbx_strand_id
1 'polypeptide(L)'
;MATSNSSGITEGSNQLKNEHINKTVKKDVDKVVDKYDIQDIASQCNASQNKTVSYCRCWKSKKFPLCDGSHNTWNKETGDNIGPLVITNNSESNK
;
A
#
# COMPACT_ATOMS: atom_id res chain seq x y z
N MET A 1 18.91 53.67 -20.90
CA MET A 1 17.90 52.62 -20.66
C MET A 1 18.62 51.29 -20.64
N ALA A 2 19.05 50.82 -19.47
CA ALA A 2 19.71 49.53 -19.32
C ALA A 2 18.62 48.47 -19.06
N THR A 3 18.44 47.59 -20.03
CA THR A 3 17.46 46.49 -19.99
C THR A 3 18.00 45.33 -19.16
N SER A 4 17.26 45.03 -18.09
CA SER A 4 16.88 43.69 -17.60
C SER A 4 17.93 42.57 -17.51
N ASN A 5 18.35 42.33 -16.27
CA ASN A 5 18.14 41.09 -15.51
C ASN A 5 18.26 39.74 -16.24
N SER A 6 19.36 39.03 -15.99
CA SER A 6 19.39 37.56 -15.96
C SER A 6 20.60 37.11 -15.13
N SER A 7 20.44 37.19 -13.81
CA SER A 7 21.31 36.49 -12.87
C SER A 7 20.44 35.50 -12.12
N GLY A 8 20.66 34.22 -12.36
CA GLY A 8 19.96 33.17 -11.63
C GLY A 8 19.86 31.86 -12.39
N ILE A 9 21.01 31.26 -12.72
CA ILE A 9 21.08 29.80 -12.79
C ILE A 9 20.72 29.33 -11.38
N THR A 10 19.51 28.80 -11.18
CA THR A 10 19.20 28.05 -9.96
C THR A 10 19.38 26.58 -10.27
N GLU A 11 20.62 26.13 -10.09
CA GLU A 11 20.88 24.75 -9.69
C GLU A 11 20.08 24.44 -8.42
N GLY A 12 19.59 23.20 -8.32
CA GLY A 12 19.37 22.57 -7.02
C GLY A 12 18.01 22.81 -6.38
N SER A 13 17.09 21.88 -6.60
CA SER A 13 16.83 20.84 -5.59
C SER A 13 15.75 19.89 -6.10
N ASN A 14 16.17 18.76 -6.66
CA ASN A 14 15.33 17.57 -6.65
C ASN A 14 15.26 17.08 -5.20
N GLN A 15 14.51 17.80 -4.35
CA GLN A 15 14.10 17.26 -3.06
C GLN A 15 13.14 16.12 -3.39
N LEU A 16 13.67 14.90 -3.43
CA LEU A 16 12.87 13.71 -3.21
C LEU A 16 12.28 13.88 -1.81
N LYS A 17 11.12 14.55 -1.73
CA LYS A 17 10.36 14.67 -0.49
C LYS A 17 10.05 13.24 -0.09
N ASN A 18 10.66 12.78 1.00
CA ASN A 18 10.35 11.51 1.64
C ASN A 18 8.92 11.62 2.16
N GLU A 19 7.95 11.43 1.27
CA GLU A 19 6.56 11.40 1.63
C GLU A 19 6.26 10.11 2.38
N HIS A 20 5.52 10.23 3.49
CA HIS A 20 5.04 9.05 4.20
C HIS A 20 4.26 8.13 3.24
N ILE A 21 4.60 6.84 3.24
CA ILE A 21 3.88 5.80 2.48
C ILE A 21 2.39 5.81 2.88
N ASN A 22 2.15 5.80 4.20
CA ASN A 22 0.84 5.92 4.82
C ASN A 22 0.43 7.40 4.98
N LYS A 23 -0.46 7.86 4.08
CA LYS A 23 -1.00 9.22 4.08
C LYS A 23 -2.26 9.40 4.95
N THR A 24 -3.03 8.34 5.21
CA THR A 24 -4.40 8.48 5.74
C THR A 24 -4.80 7.49 6.85
N VAL A 25 -4.13 6.34 6.99
CA VAL A 25 -4.57 5.27 7.91
C VAL A 25 -4.05 5.53 9.31
N LYS A 26 -4.94 5.58 10.32
CA LYS A 26 -4.62 5.58 11.77
C LYS A 26 -3.45 6.51 12.13
N LYS A 27 -3.51 7.79 11.72
CA LYS A 27 -2.39 8.76 11.84
C LYS A 27 -2.09 9.21 13.27
N ASP A 28 -3.00 8.91 14.18
CA ASP A 28 -2.89 9.05 15.63
C ASP A 28 -2.10 7.91 16.30
N VAL A 29 -1.76 6.85 15.56
CA VAL A 29 -1.01 5.70 16.06
C VAL A 29 0.45 5.78 15.60
N ASP A 30 1.38 5.86 16.56
CA ASP A 30 2.83 5.97 16.29
C ASP A 30 3.37 4.85 15.37
N LYS A 31 2.83 3.64 15.54
CA LYS A 31 3.17 2.46 14.75
C LYS A 31 1.94 1.60 14.51
N VAL A 32 1.39 1.69 13.31
CA VAL A 32 0.22 0.89 12.91
C VAL A 32 0.63 -0.56 12.69
N VAL A 33 0.08 -1.47 13.51
CA VAL A 33 0.24 -2.92 13.43
C VAL A 33 -1.13 -3.57 13.51
N ASP A 34 -1.45 -4.47 12.59
CA ASP A 34 -2.64 -5.30 12.65
C ASP A 34 -2.21 -6.73 13.00
N LYS A 35 -2.90 -7.32 13.99
CA LYS A 35 -2.63 -8.66 14.51
C LYS A 35 -3.81 -9.56 14.17
N TYR A 36 -3.51 -10.79 13.76
CA TYR A 36 -4.50 -11.80 13.45
C TYR A 36 -4.05 -13.14 14.01
N ASP A 37 -4.98 -13.87 14.62
CA ASP A 37 -4.77 -15.27 14.96
C ASP A 37 -4.85 -16.14 13.71
N ILE A 38 -4.04 -17.20 13.68
CA ILE A 38 -3.95 -18.10 12.52
C ILE A 38 -5.29 -18.79 12.27
N GLN A 39 -6.03 -19.12 13.33
CA GLN A 39 -7.35 -19.74 13.26
C GLN A 39 -8.40 -18.79 12.65
N ASP A 40 -8.31 -17.49 12.94
CA ASP A 40 -9.19 -16.49 12.36
C ASP A 40 -8.90 -16.30 10.87
N ILE A 41 -7.62 -16.24 10.50
CA ILE A 41 -7.19 -16.22 9.09
C ILE A 41 -7.73 -17.46 8.35
N ALA A 42 -7.57 -18.65 8.94
CA ALA A 42 -8.07 -19.89 8.36
C ALA A 42 -9.60 -19.85 8.16
N SER A 43 -10.32 -19.32 9.15
CA SER A 43 -11.78 -19.15 9.09
C SER A 43 -12.20 -18.16 7.99
N GLN A 44 -11.50 -17.04 7.87
CA GLN A 44 -11.73 -16.05 6.79
C GLN A 44 -11.44 -16.64 5.40
N CYS A 45 -10.36 -17.41 5.26
CA CYS A 45 -10.09 -18.17 4.05
C CYS A 45 -11.25 -19.10 3.74
N ASN A 46 -11.68 -19.95 4.69
CA ASN A 46 -12.76 -20.92 4.45
C ASN A 46 -14.11 -20.26 4.09
N ALA A 47 -14.36 -19.03 4.55
CA ALA A 47 -15.55 -18.27 4.21
C ALA A 47 -15.47 -17.60 2.82
N SER A 48 -14.27 -17.46 2.25
CA SER A 48 -14.04 -16.90 0.91
C SER A 48 -14.21 -17.97 -0.16
N GLN A 49 -14.84 -17.60 -1.29
CA GLN A 49 -15.09 -18.51 -2.42
C GLN A 49 -13.83 -19.24 -2.90
N ASN A 50 -12.68 -18.56 -2.88
CA ASN A 50 -11.40 -19.09 -3.37
C ASN A 50 -10.49 -19.59 -2.24
N LYS A 51 -11.01 -19.74 -1.02
CA LYS A 51 -10.21 -20.08 0.17
C LYS A 51 -9.06 -19.09 0.43
N THR A 52 -9.23 -17.82 0.05
CA THR A 52 -8.19 -16.79 0.17
C THR A 52 -8.63 -15.57 0.98
N VAL A 53 -7.67 -14.96 1.69
CA VAL A 53 -7.76 -13.60 2.22
C VAL A 53 -6.58 -12.78 1.70
N SER A 54 -6.80 -11.49 1.44
CA SER A 54 -5.78 -10.58 0.93
C SER A 54 -5.62 -9.37 1.85
N TYR A 55 -4.39 -9.12 2.29
CA TYR A 55 -4.02 -8.00 3.15
C TYR A 55 -3.31 -6.90 2.35
N CYS A 56 -3.68 -5.66 2.65
CA CYS A 56 -3.12 -4.47 2.02
C CYS A 56 -1.66 -4.26 2.43
N ARG A 57 -0.81 -3.95 1.45
CA ARG A 57 0.57 -3.48 1.68
C ARG A 57 0.84 -2.09 1.10
N CYS A 58 -0.15 -1.49 0.42
CA CYS A 58 0.00 -0.20 -0.26
C CYS A 58 -0.45 1.01 0.58
N TRP A 59 -1.11 0.79 1.73
CA TRP A 59 -1.69 1.85 2.57
C TRP A 59 -2.76 2.72 1.89
N LYS A 60 -3.26 2.32 0.72
CA LYS A 60 -4.33 3.05 -0.01
C LYS A 60 -5.71 2.43 0.15
N SER A 61 -5.81 1.25 0.74
CA SER A 61 -7.10 0.55 0.86
C SER A 61 -8.05 1.30 1.78
N LYS A 62 -9.31 1.41 1.36
CA LYS A 62 -10.42 1.92 2.20
C LYS A 62 -10.88 0.88 3.22
N LYS A 63 -10.49 -0.38 3.04
CA LYS A 63 -10.79 -1.51 3.94
C LYS A 63 -9.55 -1.98 4.71
N PHE A 64 -8.53 -1.11 4.83
CA PHE A 64 -7.30 -1.43 5.55
C PHE A 64 -7.61 -2.04 6.93
N PRO A 65 -7.02 -3.18 7.31
CA PRO A 65 -5.84 -3.83 6.72
C PRO A 65 -6.10 -4.78 5.55
N LEU A 66 -7.35 -5.03 5.16
CA LEU A 66 -7.66 -5.88 4.01
C LEU A 66 -7.37 -5.15 2.70
N CYS A 67 -7.06 -5.92 1.64
CA CYS A 67 -6.91 -5.39 0.30
C CYS A 67 -8.28 -5.21 -0.37
N ASP A 68 -8.50 -4.06 -1.00
CA ASP A 68 -9.68 -3.76 -1.80
C ASP A 68 -9.35 -3.47 -3.28
N GLY A 69 -8.11 -3.74 -3.71
CA GLY A 69 -7.64 -3.46 -5.07
C GLY A 69 -7.11 -2.05 -5.31
N SER A 70 -7.13 -1.14 -4.33
CA SER A 70 -6.65 0.25 -4.48
C SER A 70 -5.18 0.38 -4.92
N HIS A 71 -4.36 -0.68 -4.77
CA HIS A 71 -3.00 -0.71 -5.29
C HIS A 71 -2.93 -0.61 -6.82
N ASN A 72 -3.94 -1.07 -7.56
CA ASN A 72 -3.95 -1.01 -9.02
C ASN A 72 -3.94 0.44 -9.53
N THR A 73 -4.78 1.29 -8.94
CA THR A 73 -4.81 2.73 -9.27
C THR A 73 -3.47 3.38 -8.93
N TRP A 74 -2.93 3.11 -7.74
CA TRP A 74 -1.63 3.63 -7.32
C TRP A 74 -0.50 3.24 -8.28
N ASN A 75 -0.40 1.95 -8.63
CA ASN A 75 0.61 1.45 -9.55
C ASN A 75 0.50 2.13 -10.92
N LYS A 76 -0.73 2.28 -11.45
CA LYS A 76 -0.96 2.95 -12.73
C LYS A 76 -0.54 4.42 -12.71
N GLU A 77 -0.78 5.13 -11.61
CA GLU A 77 -0.49 6.56 -11.48
C GLU A 77 1.00 6.85 -11.23
N THR A 78 1.69 5.97 -10.51
CA THR A 78 3.06 6.21 -10.04
C THR A 78 4.12 5.39 -10.77
N GLY A 79 3.72 4.36 -11.52
CA GLY A 79 4.63 3.37 -12.09
C GLY A 79 5.14 2.34 -11.08
N ASP A 80 4.55 2.28 -9.88
CA ASP A 80 4.87 1.32 -8.83
C ASP A 80 4.35 -0.09 -9.19
N ASN A 81 4.83 -1.12 -8.48
CA ASN A 81 4.54 -2.54 -8.73
C ASN A 81 4.11 -3.31 -7.47
N ILE A 82 3.59 -2.62 -6.47
CA ILE A 82 3.16 -3.22 -5.21
C ILE A 82 1.86 -4.02 -5.34
N GLY A 83 1.71 -5.04 -4.49
CA GLY A 83 0.52 -5.88 -4.43
C GLY A 83 0.22 -6.36 -3.00
N PRO A 84 -0.94 -6.99 -2.76
CA PRO A 84 -1.31 -7.48 -1.44
C PRO A 84 -0.42 -8.64 -0.97
N LEU A 85 -0.50 -8.97 0.31
CA LEU A 85 -0.15 -10.29 0.83
C LEU A 85 -1.40 -11.17 0.70
N VAL A 86 -1.31 -12.27 -0.05
CA VAL A 86 -2.42 -13.22 -0.19
C VAL A 86 -2.10 -14.46 0.62
N ILE A 87 -3.03 -14.84 1.50
CA ILE A 87 -2.97 -16.08 2.27
C ILE A 87 -4.09 -16.98 1.75
N THR A 88 -3.73 -18.21 1.39
CA THR A 88 -4.65 -19.22 0.86
C THR A 88 -4.67 -20.42 1.78
N ASN A 89 -5.85 -20.94 2.08
CA ASN A 89 -5.99 -22.25 2.72
C ASN A 89 -6.07 -23.34 1.64
N ASN A 90 -4.91 -23.89 1.26
CA ASN A 90 -4.81 -25.03 0.35
C ASN A 90 -5.05 -26.34 1.12
N SER A 91 -6.29 -26.60 1.51
CA SER A 91 -6.64 -27.88 2.16
C SER A 91 -6.66 -29.08 1.18
N GLU A 92 -6.10 -28.94 -0.03
CA GLU A 92 -6.00 -29.97 -1.06
C GLU A 92 -4.62 -29.93 -1.75
N SER A 93 -3.60 -30.46 -1.08
CA SER A 93 -2.34 -30.86 -1.72
C SER A 93 -1.65 -31.95 -0.90
N ASN A 94 -2.29 -33.11 -0.84
CA ASN A 94 -1.67 -34.42 -0.62
C ASN A 94 -2.70 -35.47 -1.08
N LYS A 95 -2.76 -35.66 -2.40
CA LYS A 95 -3.34 -36.83 -3.05
C LYS A 95 -2.26 -37.47 -3.89
#